data_AF-A0A535X8S0-F1
#
_entry.id   AF-A0A535X8S0-F1
#
_cell.length_a   1.000
_cell.length_b   1.000
_cell.length_c   1.000
_cell.angle_alpha   90.00
_cell.angle_beta   90.00
_cell.angle_gamma   90.00
#
_symmetry.space_group_name_H-M   'P 1'
#
loop_
_entity.id
_entity.type
_entity.pdbx_description
1 polymer ?
#
loop_
_entity_poly.entity_id
_entity_poly.type
_entity_poly.pdbx_seq_one_letter_code
_entity_poly.pdbx_strand_id
1 'polypeptide(L)'
;MILSDRSIKEAIASGRLGIDPFDPNLVQPSSIDVRLDNKFLVFRNTKRAFIDVKQPADDLMELIEVGTDEPMFLHPHEFVLGNTIERVRMPDDLVARLEGRSSLGRLGVVIHSSLPYDEPVVFLDDSGVLAARPIGEIVENRLRGRVVGFDRDTFEVGFHQVTNWFRELPDRIYEVRLASGRRIQVTAGHNLFTIDSRGTRGARVAIPRWIPDVTDQPPEYRLVDLLNAEVQKKVLCYGPTVDGILRDRDGEVRSALRSAGLSVSYYVRGRKLPLSIATRQQGTDANFTSEDRFTFRCSDASLPAVLRVDRELAWLLGLYVAEGYRRSKQVNIANTDQSILDRAQAVFEGLGQRVYRNAGSITCCSMLVAAVFEGLGMGKGASSKRLPRGFLAWPWQLLDSLLEGSMEMERSDLSGNVCGRLLKHSSPTRCFWLYG
;
A
#
# COMPACT_ATOMS: atom_id res chain seq x y z
N MET A 1 -16.87 10.35 -30.03
CA MET A 1 -17.27 9.18 -30.84
C MET A 1 -15.99 8.60 -31.44
N ILE A 2 -15.78 7.28 -31.37
CA ILE A 2 -14.61 6.61 -31.99
C ILE A 2 -15.03 6.23 -33.41
N LEU A 3 -14.18 6.48 -34.41
CA LEU A 3 -14.47 6.11 -35.79
C LEU A 3 -14.33 4.60 -35.97
N SER A 4 -15.31 3.97 -36.60
CA SER A 4 -15.20 2.59 -37.06
C SER A 4 -14.32 2.50 -38.31
N ASP A 5 -13.88 1.30 -38.65
CA ASP A 5 -13.19 0.98 -39.91
C ASP A 5 -13.84 1.62 -41.14
N ARG A 6 -15.17 1.55 -41.25
CA ARG A 6 -15.95 2.15 -42.33
C ARG A 6 -15.83 3.67 -42.32
N SER A 7 -16.02 4.29 -41.16
CA SER A 7 -15.94 5.75 -41.02
C SER A 7 -14.52 6.28 -41.22
N ILE A 8 -13.49 5.52 -40.85
CA ILE A 8 -12.08 5.82 -41.15
C ILE A 8 -11.87 5.80 -42.66
N LYS A 9 -12.30 4.72 -43.34
CA LYS A 9 -12.20 4.61 -44.80
C LYS A 9 -12.94 5.72 -45.54
N GLU A 10 -14.15 6.06 -45.09
CA GLU A 10 -14.94 7.17 -45.65
C GLU A 10 -14.27 8.54 -45.42
N ALA A 11 -13.70 8.77 -44.23
CA ALA A 11 -12.96 10.00 -43.92
C ALA A 11 -11.68 10.14 -44.76
N ILE A 12 -10.99 9.04 -45.05
CA ILE A 12 -9.81 9.02 -45.92
C ILE A 12 -10.21 9.22 -47.38
N ALA A 13 -11.22 8.49 -47.87
CA ALA A 13 -11.70 8.59 -49.25
C ALA A 13 -12.26 9.98 -49.59
N SER A 14 -12.90 10.65 -48.64
CA SER A 14 -13.36 12.04 -48.78
C SER A 14 -12.26 13.08 -48.64
N GLY A 15 -11.02 12.66 -48.34
CA GLY A 15 -9.87 13.54 -48.15
C GLY A 15 -9.87 14.30 -46.83
N ARG A 16 -10.85 14.11 -45.93
CA ARG A 16 -10.89 14.77 -44.62
C ARG A 16 -9.76 14.32 -43.71
N LEU A 17 -9.48 13.01 -43.69
CA LEU A 17 -8.37 12.40 -42.95
C LEU A 17 -7.26 12.04 -43.95
N GLY A 18 -6.07 12.64 -43.81
CA GLY A 18 -4.91 12.31 -44.64
C GLY A 18 -3.98 11.35 -43.92
N ILE A 19 -3.57 10.28 -44.59
CA ILE A 19 -2.52 9.37 -44.12
C ILE A 19 -1.61 9.13 -45.32
N ASP A 20 -0.31 9.42 -45.18
CA ASP A 20 0.64 9.30 -46.27
C ASP A 20 1.94 8.62 -45.80
N PRO A 21 2.27 7.41 -46.28
CA PRO A 21 1.51 6.59 -47.23
C PRO A 21 0.33 5.85 -46.57
N PHE A 22 -0.83 5.80 -47.24
CA PHE A 22 -1.99 5.01 -46.78
C PHE A 22 -1.97 3.58 -47.34
N ASP A 23 -2.01 2.59 -46.46
CA ASP A 23 -2.25 1.18 -46.80
C ASP A 23 -3.63 0.74 -46.26
N PRO A 24 -4.61 0.43 -47.13
CA PRO A 24 -5.92 -0.04 -46.72
C PRO A 24 -5.92 -1.32 -45.86
N ASN A 25 -4.88 -2.14 -45.95
CA ASN A 25 -4.75 -3.39 -45.19
C ASN A 25 -4.42 -3.15 -43.71
N LEU A 26 -3.90 -1.97 -43.37
CA LEU A 26 -3.58 -1.59 -41.99
C LEU A 26 -4.81 -1.08 -41.22
N VAL A 27 -5.96 -0.89 -41.88
CA VAL A 27 -7.19 -0.46 -41.21
C VAL A 27 -7.77 -1.60 -40.36
N GLN A 28 -7.91 -1.32 -39.07
CA GLN A 28 -8.49 -2.19 -38.05
C GLN A 28 -9.94 -1.76 -37.73
N PRO A 29 -10.73 -2.56 -36.98
CA PRO A 29 -12.15 -2.29 -36.71
C PRO A 29 -12.47 -0.89 -36.15
N SER A 30 -11.53 -0.26 -35.45
CA SER A 30 -11.68 1.10 -34.92
C SER A 30 -10.34 1.85 -34.80
N SER A 31 -9.36 1.51 -35.63
CA SER A 31 -8.03 2.13 -35.65
C SER A 31 -7.34 1.90 -37.00
N ILE A 32 -6.18 2.50 -37.19
CA ILE A 32 -5.29 2.19 -38.31
C ILE A 32 -3.90 1.91 -37.73
N ASP A 33 -3.31 0.78 -38.11
CA ASP A 33 -1.93 0.48 -37.73
C ASP A 33 -0.99 1.43 -38.47
N VAL A 34 -0.02 1.99 -37.74
CA VAL A 34 1.08 2.80 -38.28
C VAL A 34 2.38 2.04 -38.14
N ARG A 35 3.34 2.33 -39.02
CA ARG A 35 4.63 1.65 -39.07
C ARG A 35 5.72 2.53 -38.46
N LEU A 36 6.68 1.87 -37.84
CA LEU A 36 7.85 2.51 -37.25
C LEU A 36 8.82 2.94 -38.37
N ASP A 37 9.26 4.19 -38.32
CA ASP A 37 10.28 4.75 -39.20
C ASP A 37 11.67 4.21 -38.83
N ASN A 38 12.66 4.38 -39.71
CA ASN A 38 14.03 3.92 -39.48
C ASN A 38 14.89 4.93 -38.71
N LYS A 39 14.29 6.04 -38.26
CA LYS A 39 14.96 7.14 -37.57
C LYS A 39 14.58 7.15 -36.10
N PHE A 40 15.60 7.15 -35.25
CA PHE A 40 15.45 7.09 -33.80
C PHE A 40 16.29 8.16 -33.13
N LEU A 41 15.74 8.83 -32.12
CA LEU A 41 16.53 9.66 -31.22
C LEU A 41 16.88 8.85 -29.98
N VAL A 42 18.17 8.65 -29.75
CA VAL A 42 18.71 7.87 -28.63
C VAL A 42 19.38 8.78 -27.62
N PHE A 43 19.13 8.56 -26.34
CA PHE A 43 19.65 9.40 -25.25
C PHE A 43 21.12 9.10 -24.95
N ARG A 44 21.98 10.13 -25.02
CA ARG A 44 23.40 10.04 -24.63
C ARG A 44 23.61 10.56 -23.21
N ASN A 45 23.19 9.76 -22.23
CA ASN A 45 23.22 10.12 -20.80
C ASN A 45 24.62 10.37 -20.22
N THR A 46 25.70 10.05 -20.94
CA THR A 46 27.08 10.23 -20.47
C THR A 46 27.60 11.67 -20.58
N LYS A 47 26.91 12.56 -21.30
CA LYS A 47 27.37 13.93 -21.56
C LYS A 47 26.87 14.97 -20.53
N ARG A 48 25.81 14.66 -19.80
CA ARG A 48 25.20 15.57 -18.82
C ARG A 48 24.88 14.84 -17.52
N ALA A 49 25.18 15.47 -16.39
CA ALA A 49 24.86 14.92 -15.07
C ALA A 49 23.35 14.99 -14.73
N PHE A 50 22.61 15.88 -15.38
CA PHE A 50 21.16 16.07 -15.23
C PHE A 50 20.57 16.81 -16.44
N ILE A 51 19.25 16.76 -16.60
CA ILE A 51 18.49 17.45 -17.66
C ILE A 51 17.74 18.63 -17.02
N ASP A 52 18.01 19.85 -17.49
CA ASP A 52 17.27 21.06 -17.11
C ASP A 52 16.36 21.50 -18.27
N VAL A 53 15.06 21.39 -18.07
CA VAL A 53 14.03 21.71 -19.08
C VAL A 53 13.96 23.19 -19.45
N LYS A 54 14.60 24.07 -18.67
CA LYS A 54 14.67 25.52 -18.96
C LYS A 54 15.81 25.88 -19.91
N GLN A 55 16.70 24.93 -20.19
CA GLN A 55 17.86 25.14 -21.03
C GLN A 55 17.76 24.34 -22.33
N PRO A 56 18.35 24.82 -23.44
CA PRO A 56 18.47 24.03 -24.66
C PRO A 56 19.20 22.72 -24.40
N ALA A 57 18.64 21.63 -24.92
CA ALA A 57 19.11 20.26 -24.71
C ALA A 57 19.41 19.57 -26.04
N ASP A 58 19.97 20.32 -26.99
CA ASP A 58 20.16 19.89 -28.38
C ASP A 58 21.19 18.74 -28.52
N ASP A 59 22.04 18.54 -27.50
CA ASP A 59 23.06 17.49 -27.41
C ASP A 59 22.62 16.26 -26.59
N LEU A 60 21.39 16.28 -26.05
CA LEU A 60 20.86 15.22 -25.19
C LEU A 60 20.60 13.92 -25.98
N MET A 61 20.20 14.08 -27.23
CA MET A 61 19.76 13.00 -28.10
C MET A 61 20.57 12.99 -29.38
N GLU A 62 20.89 11.79 -29.85
CA GLU A 62 21.53 11.59 -31.14
C GLU A 62 20.56 10.90 -32.08
N LEU A 63 20.46 11.42 -33.30
CA LEU A 63 19.70 10.78 -34.36
C LEU A 63 20.49 9.60 -34.90
N ILE A 64 19.90 8.41 -34.80
CA ILE A 64 20.39 7.19 -35.40
C ILE A 64 19.44 6.81 -36.54
N GLU A 65 19.98 6.60 -37.73
CA GLU A 65 19.25 6.03 -38.86
C GLU A 65 19.70 4.59 -39.05
N VAL A 66 18.74 3.66 -39.01
CA VAL A 66 19.01 2.23 -39.17
C VAL A 66 18.81 1.86 -40.65
N GLY A 67 19.69 1.00 -41.19
CA GLY A 67 19.57 0.50 -42.56
C GLY A 67 18.27 -0.26 -42.79
N THR A 68 17.78 -0.31 -44.03
CA THR A 68 16.49 -0.93 -44.39
C THR A 68 16.42 -2.43 -44.08
N ASP A 69 17.57 -3.10 -43.99
CA ASP A 69 17.68 -4.54 -43.73
C ASP A 69 18.28 -4.87 -42.35
N GLU A 70 18.43 -3.85 -41.49
CA GLU A 70 19.02 -4.00 -40.17
C GLU A 70 17.96 -3.69 -39.08
N PRO A 71 17.84 -4.51 -38.03
CA PRO A 71 16.98 -4.19 -36.91
C PRO A 71 17.62 -3.14 -36.00
N MET A 72 16.80 -2.24 -35.45
CA MET A 72 17.22 -1.47 -34.29
C MET A 72 17.27 -2.40 -33.07
N PHE A 73 18.43 -2.49 -32.43
CA PHE A 73 18.54 -3.15 -31.13
C PHE A 73 18.15 -2.15 -30.04
N LEU A 74 16.98 -2.35 -29.44
CA LEU A 74 16.58 -1.65 -28.23
C LEU A 74 17.09 -2.44 -27.02
N HIS A 75 18.05 -1.89 -26.29
CA HIS A 75 18.57 -2.58 -25.11
C HIS A 75 17.55 -2.55 -23.97
N PRO A 76 17.58 -3.56 -23.07
CA PRO A 76 16.75 -3.51 -21.86
C PRO A 76 16.96 -2.21 -21.09
N HIS A 77 15.85 -1.58 -20.67
CA HIS A 77 15.83 -0.30 -19.96
C HIS A 77 16.25 0.93 -20.78
N GLU A 78 16.41 0.80 -22.09
CA GLU A 78 16.68 1.94 -22.97
C GLU A 78 15.38 2.62 -23.40
N PHE A 79 15.41 3.96 -23.48
CA PHE A 79 14.31 4.77 -23.97
C PHE A 79 14.76 5.50 -25.23
N VAL A 80 13.95 5.41 -26.28
CA VAL A 80 14.24 5.99 -27.59
C VAL A 80 12.98 6.67 -28.12
N LEU A 81 13.14 7.78 -28.85
CA LEU A 81 12.03 8.37 -29.60
C LEU A 81 12.04 7.81 -31.01
N GLY A 82 10.96 7.10 -31.36
CA GLY A 82 10.70 6.65 -32.72
C GLY A 82 9.75 7.60 -33.44
N ASN A 83 9.82 7.59 -34.76
CA ASN A 83 8.87 8.30 -35.63
C ASN A 83 7.97 7.30 -36.37
N THR A 84 6.82 7.74 -36.87
CA THR A 84 6.00 6.94 -37.79
C THR A 84 6.43 7.18 -39.23
N ILE A 85 6.35 6.16 -40.08
CA ILE A 85 6.52 6.33 -41.54
C ILE A 85 5.37 7.21 -42.07
N GLU A 86 4.17 6.98 -41.56
CA GLU A 86 2.99 7.71 -41.98
C GLU A 86 2.97 9.13 -41.44
N ARG A 87 2.69 10.09 -42.32
CA ARG A 87 2.28 11.46 -41.98
C ARG A 87 0.77 11.52 -41.88
N VAL A 88 0.26 11.93 -40.73
CA VAL A 88 -1.18 12.00 -40.46
C VAL A 88 -1.64 13.45 -40.47
N ARG A 89 -2.62 13.77 -41.33
CA ARG A 89 -3.31 15.05 -41.41
C ARG A 89 -4.72 14.89 -40.86
N MET A 90 -4.99 15.52 -39.71
CA MET A 90 -6.28 15.47 -39.04
C MET A 90 -7.19 16.64 -39.48
N PRO A 91 -8.50 16.44 -39.62
CA PRO A 91 -9.46 17.54 -39.73
C PRO A 91 -9.66 18.21 -38.36
N ASP A 92 -10.25 19.41 -38.36
CA ASP A 92 -10.46 20.25 -37.17
C ASP A 92 -11.51 19.70 -36.17
N ASP A 93 -12.28 18.70 -36.59
CA ASP A 93 -13.32 18.04 -35.80
C ASP A 93 -12.88 16.68 -35.20
N LEU A 94 -11.64 16.23 -35.43
CA LEU A 94 -11.14 14.94 -34.95
C LEU A 94 -9.84 15.05 -34.15
N VAL A 95 -9.68 14.12 -33.20
CA VAL A 95 -8.45 13.91 -32.43
C VAL A 95 -8.01 12.47 -32.63
N ALA A 96 -6.73 12.27 -32.94
CA ALA A 96 -6.12 10.96 -33.05
C ALA A 96 -5.43 10.55 -31.75
N ARG A 97 -5.30 9.25 -31.54
CA ARG A 97 -4.48 8.66 -30.48
C ARG A 97 -3.49 7.69 -31.10
N LEU A 98 -2.25 7.78 -30.65
CA LEU A 98 -1.22 6.80 -30.96
C LEU A 98 -1.12 5.84 -29.79
N GLU A 99 -1.44 4.57 -30.05
CA GLU A 99 -1.43 3.52 -29.03
C GLU A 99 -0.51 2.39 -29.49
N GLY A 100 0.17 1.76 -28.53
CA GLY A 100 0.97 0.58 -28.82
C GLY A 100 0.09 -0.63 -29.14
N ARG A 101 0.54 -1.47 -30.07
CA ARG A 101 -0.10 -2.76 -30.29
C ARG A 101 0.16 -3.68 -29.09
N SER A 102 -0.91 -4.33 -28.63
CA SER A 102 -0.83 -5.32 -27.55
C SER A 102 0.22 -6.42 -27.82
N SER A 103 0.47 -6.77 -29.09
CA SER A 103 1.54 -7.69 -29.47
C SER A 103 2.95 -7.21 -29.13
N LEU A 104 3.22 -5.91 -29.25
CA LEU A 104 4.51 -5.31 -28.91
C LEU A 104 4.66 -5.12 -27.40
N GLY A 105 3.58 -4.70 -26.73
CA GLY A 105 3.54 -4.62 -25.26
C GLY A 105 3.88 -5.95 -24.58
N ARG A 106 3.42 -7.08 -25.14
CA ARG A 106 3.76 -8.43 -24.64
C ARG A 106 5.24 -8.82 -24.79
N LEU A 107 5.97 -8.16 -25.67
CA LEU A 107 7.41 -8.37 -25.88
C LEU A 107 8.27 -7.44 -25.01
N GLY A 108 7.65 -6.65 -24.11
CA GLY A 108 8.35 -5.67 -23.27
C GLY A 108 8.63 -4.35 -23.98
N VAL A 109 8.06 -4.13 -25.18
CA VAL A 109 8.15 -2.85 -25.89
C VAL A 109 6.93 -2.02 -25.55
N VAL A 110 7.12 -1.03 -24.68
CA VAL A 110 6.05 -0.16 -24.20
C VAL A 110 6.06 1.15 -24.97
N ILE A 111 4.94 1.45 -25.64
CA ILE A 111 4.63 2.81 -26.06
C ILE A 111 3.93 3.46 -24.86
N HIS A 112 4.57 4.48 -24.28
CA HIS A 112 4.37 4.93 -22.90
C HIS A 112 2.91 5.22 -22.50
N SER A 113 2.56 4.79 -21.28
CA SER A 113 1.25 4.99 -20.65
C SER A 113 1.36 5.10 -19.13
N SER A 114 0.75 6.11 -18.53
CA SER A 114 0.88 6.44 -17.10
C SER A 114 -0.43 6.22 -16.31
N LEU A 115 -0.38 6.32 -14.97
CA LEU A 115 -1.54 6.31 -14.09
C LEU A 115 -1.78 7.71 -13.47
N PRO A 116 -3.02 8.04 -13.07
CA PRO A 116 -3.30 9.24 -12.28
C PRO A 116 -2.59 9.22 -10.92
N TYR A 117 -2.21 10.41 -10.43
CA TYR A 117 -1.43 10.58 -9.20
C TYR A 117 -2.03 9.87 -7.98
N ASP A 118 -3.34 10.01 -7.78
CA ASP A 118 -4.05 9.54 -6.58
C ASP A 118 -4.39 8.04 -6.62
N GLU A 119 -4.11 7.34 -7.72
CA GLU A 119 -4.46 5.92 -7.84
C GLU A 119 -3.63 5.09 -6.84
N PRO A 120 -4.27 4.32 -5.93
CA PRO A 120 -3.56 3.56 -4.92
C PRO A 120 -2.89 2.31 -5.50
N VAL A 121 -1.62 2.13 -5.16
CA VAL A 121 -0.83 0.93 -5.47
C VAL A 121 -0.42 0.24 -4.17
N VAL A 122 -0.49 -1.09 -4.16
CA VAL A 122 0.06 -1.89 -3.06
C VAL A 122 1.57 -1.87 -3.17
N PHE A 123 2.20 -1.23 -2.21
CA PHE A 123 3.64 -0.99 -2.17
C PHE A 123 4.22 -1.60 -0.90
N LEU A 124 5.22 -2.45 -1.10
CA LEU A 124 6.06 -3.03 -0.07
C LEU A 124 7.35 -2.24 -0.03
N ASP A 125 7.52 -1.39 0.97
CA ASP A 125 8.78 -0.64 1.09
C ASP A 125 9.95 -1.54 1.52
N ASP A 126 11.17 -1.02 1.37
CA ASP A 126 12.38 -1.74 1.78
C ASP A 126 12.47 -1.98 3.30
N SER A 127 11.66 -1.28 4.10
CA SER A 127 11.52 -1.55 5.55
C SER A 127 10.60 -2.72 5.87
N GLY A 128 9.96 -3.33 4.85
CA GLY A 128 9.09 -4.47 4.99
C GLY A 128 7.62 -4.11 5.28
N VAL A 129 7.24 -2.84 5.18
CA VAL A 129 5.86 -2.41 5.41
C VAL A 129 5.08 -2.46 4.11
N LEU A 130 4.02 -3.26 4.10
CA LEU A 130 3.06 -3.33 3.00
C LEU A 130 1.89 -2.36 3.24
N ALA A 131 1.69 -1.41 2.33
CA ALA A 131 0.61 -0.44 2.41
C ALA A 131 0.09 -0.05 1.01
N ALA A 132 -1.18 0.36 0.95
CA ALA A 132 -1.69 1.07 -0.21
C ALA A 132 -1.21 2.53 -0.16
N ARG A 133 -0.55 3.01 -1.21
CA ARG A 133 -0.07 4.39 -1.34
C ARG A 133 -0.44 4.96 -2.71
N PRO A 134 -0.71 6.26 -2.84
CA PRO A 134 -0.85 6.90 -4.14
C PRO A 134 0.41 6.68 -4.98
N ILE A 135 0.26 6.26 -6.23
CA ILE A 135 1.41 6.05 -7.14
C ILE A 135 2.22 7.34 -7.32
N GLY A 136 1.55 8.49 -7.29
CA GLY A 136 2.18 9.79 -7.37
C GLY A 136 3.23 10.02 -6.27
N GLU A 137 2.94 9.60 -5.03
CA GLU A 137 3.88 9.72 -3.91
C GLU A 137 5.12 8.83 -4.11
N ILE A 138 4.91 7.61 -4.65
CA ILE A 138 5.99 6.66 -4.96
C ILE A 138 6.90 7.23 -6.04
N VAL A 139 6.32 7.79 -7.10
CA VAL A 139 7.02 8.36 -8.26
C VAL A 139 7.76 9.66 -7.91
N GLU A 140 7.09 10.62 -7.27
CA GLU A 140 7.69 11.92 -6.94
C GLU A 140 8.86 11.79 -5.96
N ASN A 141 8.72 10.93 -4.95
CA ASN A 141 9.76 10.72 -3.95
C ASN A 141 10.75 9.59 -4.33
N ARG A 142 10.61 8.99 -5.51
CA ARG A 142 11.44 7.87 -6.00
C ARG A 142 11.60 6.76 -4.96
N LEU A 143 10.48 6.38 -4.35
CA LEU A 143 10.47 5.40 -3.27
C LEU A 143 10.86 4.02 -3.82
N ARG A 144 11.88 3.42 -3.20
CA ARG A 144 12.33 2.06 -3.48
C ARG A 144 11.51 1.06 -2.70
N GLY A 145 11.23 -0.06 -3.35
CA GLY A 145 10.41 -1.13 -2.80
C GLY A 145 9.91 -2.05 -3.91
N ARG A 146 8.89 -2.84 -3.58
CA ARG A 146 8.25 -3.82 -4.45
C ARG A 146 6.77 -3.50 -4.62
N VAL A 147 6.25 -3.79 -5.80
CA VAL A 147 4.81 -3.69 -6.12
C VAL A 147 4.25 -5.07 -6.44
N VAL A 148 2.94 -5.22 -6.30
CA VAL A 148 2.26 -6.47 -6.68
C VAL A 148 2.14 -6.54 -8.20
N GLY A 149 2.67 -7.62 -8.76
CA GLY A 149 2.64 -7.93 -10.19
C GLY A 149 2.41 -9.42 -10.42
N PHE A 150 2.48 -9.86 -11.67
CA PHE A 150 2.42 -11.27 -12.02
C PHE A 150 3.45 -11.62 -13.08
N ASP A 151 3.94 -12.86 -13.02
CA ASP A 151 4.78 -13.41 -14.07
C ASP A 151 3.96 -13.65 -15.34
N ARG A 152 4.50 -13.24 -16.49
CA ARG A 152 3.78 -13.29 -17.77
C ARG A 152 3.56 -14.73 -18.28
N ASP A 153 4.43 -15.65 -17.91
CA ASP A 153 4.49 -17.00 -18.45
C ASP A 153 3.74 -17.97 -17.52
N THR A 154 3.86 -17.80 -16.21
CA THR A 154 3.18 -18.64 -15.21
C THR A 154 1.87 -18.05 -14.69
N PHE A 155 1.63 -16.76 -14.88
CA PHE A 155 0.54 -15.99 -14.26
C PHE A 155 0.57 -15.97 -12.72
N GLU A 156 1.70 -16.35 -12.11
CA GLU A 156 1.85 -16.31 -10.66
C GLU A 156 1.99 -14.88 -10.17
N VAL A 157 1.20 -14.53 -9.15
CA VAL A 157 1.21 -13.19 -8.54
C VAL A 157 2.35 -13.11 -7.52
N GLY A 158 3.15 -12.05 -7.59
CA GLY A 158 4.33 -11.86 -6.75
C GLY A 158 4.63 -10.39 -6.45
N PHE A 159 5.68 -10.18 -5.65
CA PHE A 159 6.23 -8.85 -5.37
C PHE A 159 7.42 -8.58 -6.27
N HIS A 160 7.33 -7.56 -7.12
CA HIS A 160 8.33 -7.21 -8.13
C HIS A 160 9.00 -5.88 -7.78
N GLN A 161 10.33 -5.82 -7.94
CA GLN A 161 11.11 -4.63 -7.61
C GLN A 161 10.75 -3.46 -8.52
N VAL A 162 10.54 -2.28 -7.94
CA VAL A 162 10.42 -1.03 -8.72
C VAL A 162 11.79 -0.67 -9.27
N THR A 163 11.91 -0.62 -10.59
CA THR A 163 13.17 -0.34 -11.29
C THR A 163 13.28 1.11 -11.76
N ASN A 164 12.17 1.80 -12.00
CA ASN A 164 12.15 3.18 -12.50
C ASN A 164 10.86 3.93 -12.14
N TRP A 165 10.88 5.27 -12.26
CA TRP A 165 9.74 6.15 -11.94
C TRP A 165 9.52 7.16 -13.06
N PHE A 166 8.32 7.20 -13.63
CA PHE A 166 7.96 8.06 -14.76
C PHE A 166 6.82 9.01 -14.37
N ARG A 167 6.93 10.28 -14.80
CA ARG A 167 5.91 11.31 -14.59
C ARG A 167 5.52 11.94 -15.90
N GLU A 168 4.22 12.00 -16.16
CA GLU A 168 3.62 12.63 -17.33
C GLU A 168 2.39 13.46 -16.92
N LEU A 169 1.99 14.41 -17.78
CA LEU A 169 0.74 15.14 -17.62
C LEU A 169 -0.39 14.32 -18.28
N PRO A 170 -1.47 13.98 -17.55
CA PRO A 170 -2.53 13.15 -18.11
C PRO A 170 -3.44 13.96 -19.04
N ASP A 171 -3.65 13.48 -20.27
CA ASP A 171 -4.58 14.12 -21.22
C ASP A 171 -6.05 13.84 -20.89
N ARG A 172 -6.40 12.56 -20.66
CA ARG A 172 -7.75 12.12 -20.27
C ARG A 172 -7.66 10.93 -19.34
N ILE A 173 -8.43 10.98 -18.26
CA ILE A 173 -8.55 9.93 -17.25
C ILE A 173 -9.85 9.17 -17.47
N TYR A 174 -9.77 7.84 -17.50
CA TYR A 174 -10.91 6.92 -17.56
C TYR A 174 -11.07 6.23 -16.21
N GLU A 175 -12.30 6.13 -15.71
CA GLU A 175 -12.61 5.26 -14.58
C GLU A 175 -13.19 3.95 -15.11
N VAL A 176 -12.45 2.86 -14.94
CA VAL A 176 -12.92 1.51 -15.28
C VAL A 176 -13.60 0.92 -14.06
N ARG A 177 -14.86 0.52 -14.20
CA ARG A 177 -15.64 -0.15 -13.15
C ARG A 177 -15.93 -1.60 -13.53
N LEU A 178 -15.52 -2.54 -12.69
CA LEU A 178 -15.81 -3.96 -12.87
C LEU A 178 -17.14 -4.35 -12.20
N ALA A 179 -17.75 -5.43 -12.68
CA ALA A 179 -18.94 -6.02 -12.05
C ALA A 179 -18.70 -6.44 -10.59
N SER A 180 -17.45 -6.72 -10.22
CA SER A 180 -17.05 -7.03 -8.85
C SER A 180 -17.04 -5.81 -7.91
N GLY A 181 -17.33 -4.60 -8.41
CA GLY A 181 -17.25 -3.35 -7.66
C GLY A 181 -15.85 -2.71 -7.61
N ARG A 182 -14.82 -3.39 -8.12
CA ARG A 182 -13.48 -2.82 -8.30
C ARG A 182 -13.51 -1.64 -9.26
N ARG A 183 -12.71 -0.63 -8.95
CA ARG A 183 -12.54 0.58 -9.75
C ARG A 183 -11.06 0.87 -9.91
N ILE A 184 -10.68 1.43 -11.05
CA ILE A 184 -9.34 1.97 -11.30
C ILE A 184 -9.47 3.20 -12.19
N GLN A 185 -8.71 4.23 -11.87
CA GLN A 185 -8.52 5.35 -12.76
C GLN A 185 -7.25 5.14 -13.57
N VAL A 186 -7.38 5.24 -14.89
CA VAL A 186 -6.28 5.02 -15.82
C VAL A 186 -6.20 6.15 -16.83
N THR A 187 -5.00 6.45 -17.31
CA THR A 187 -4.90 7.35 -18.47
C THR A 187 -5.34 6.63 -19.73
N ALA A 188 -5.68 7.43 -20.74
CA ALA A 188 -6.04 6.98 -22.07
C ALA A 188 -5.21 5.82 -22.65
N GLY A 189 -3.89 5.89 -22.54
CA GLY A 189 -2.99 4.90 -23.14
C GLY A 189 -2.78 3.67 -22.26
N HIS A 190 -3.26 3.66 -21.01
CA HIS A 190 -2.92 2.62 -20.06
C HIS A 190 -3.65 1.32 -20.38
N ASN A 191 -2.87 0.27 -20.62
CA ASN A 191 -3.40 -1.03 -20.99
C ASN A 191 -3.81 -1.81 -19.73
N LEU A 192 -4.98 -2.45 -19.81
CA LEU A 192 -5.40 -3.48 -18.87
C LEU A 192 -5.36 -4.83 -19.57
N PHE A 193 -5.00 -5.88 -18.84
CA PHE A 193 -4.99 -7.23 -19.40
C PHE A 193 -6.41 -7.74 -19.59
N THR A 194 -6.81 -8.01 -20.83
CA THR A 194 -8.13 -8.56 -21.17
C THR A 194 -8.01 -9.91 -21.88
N ILE A 195 -8.99 -10.79 -21.66
CA ILE A 195 -9.07 -12.08 -22.36
C ILE A 195 -9.62 -11.90 -23.78
N ASP A 196 -10.47 -10.89 -23.98
CA ASP A 196 -11.15 -10.64 -25.25
C ASP A 196 -10.41 -9.56 -26.05
N SER A 197 -10.34 -9.71 -27.38
CA SER A 197 -9.68 -8.75 -28.30
C SER A 197 -10.44 -7.43 -28.49
N ARG A 198 -11.60 -7.28 -27.85
CA ARG A 198 -12.46 -6.09 -27.94
C ARG A 198 -12.46 -5.36 -26.60
N GLY A 199 -11.73 -4.25 -26.52
CA GLY A 199 -11.64 -3.37 -25.34
C GLY A 199 -12.90 -2.53 -25.08
N THR A 200 -14.08 -3.16 -25.05
CA THR A 200 -15.38 -2.48 -24.87
C THR A 200 -16.07 -2.90 -23.58
N ARG A 201 -17.17 -2.22 -23.23
CA ARG A 201 -18.05 -2.58 -22.10
C ARG A 201 -18.46 -4.07 -22.20
N GLY A 202 -18.15 -4.84 -21.16
CA GLY A 202 -18.33 -6.30 -21.13
C GLY A 202 -17.03 -7.12 -21.31
N ALA A 203 -15.89 -6.46 -21.57
CA ALA A 203 -14.59 -7.13 -21.61
C ALA A 203 -14.22 -7.74 -20.25
N ARG A 204 -13.65 -8.94 -20.29
CA ARG A 204 -13.08 -9.60 -19.11
C ARG A 204 -11.68 -9.07 -18.84
N VAL A 205 -11.51 -8.46 -17.67
CA VAL A 205 -10.23 -7.89 -17.24
C VAL A 205 -9.59 -8.79 -16.18
N ALA A 206 -8.29 -9.01 -16.28
CA ALA A 206 -7.52 -9.80 -15.33
C ALA A 206 -7.53 -9.12 -13.95
N ILE A 207 -7.73 -9.93 -12.92
CA ILE A 207 -7.64 -9.53 -11.52
C ILE A 207 -6.87 -10.61 -10.76
N PRO A 208 -6.10 -10.25 -9.71
CA PRO A 208 -5.43 -11.25 -8.91
C PRO A 208 -6.46 -12.11 -8.18
N ARG A 209 -6.30 -13.43 -8.25
CA ARG A 209 -7.06 -14.38 -7.43
C ARG A 209 -6.57 -14.37 -5.98
N TRP A 210 -5.26 -14.28 -5.80
CA TRP A 210 -4.57 -14.27 -4.52
C TRP A 210 -3.35 -13.36 -4.64
N ILE A 211 -2.95 -12.73 -3.54
CA ILE A 211 -1.65 -12.05 -3.43
C ILE A 211 -0.88 -12.85 -2.37
N PRO A 212 0.36 -13.27 -2.61
CA PRO A 212 1.13 -14.06 -1.65
C PRO A 212 1.40 -13.29 -0.36
N ASP A 213 1.74 -14.02 0.69
CA ASP A 213 2.19 -13.41 1.94
C ASP A 213 3.62 -12.89 1.78
N VAL A 214 3.91 -11.78 2.45
CA VAL A 214 5.26 -11.19 2.45
C VAL A 214 6.21 -12.01 3.32
N THR A 215 5.67 -12.60 4.39
CA THR A 215 6.37 -13.38 5.40
C THR A 215 5.41 -14.37 6.04
N ASP A 216 5.90 -15.53 6.46
CA ASP A 216 5.16 -16.49 7.27
C ASP A 216 5.23 -16.18 8.77
N GLN A 217 6.11 -15.25 9.17
CA GLN A 217 6.31 -14.91 10.58
C GLN A 217 5.20 -13.98 11.09
N PRO A 218 4.63 -14.25 12.27
CA PRO A 218 3.72 -13.31 12.91
C PRO A 218 4.40 -11.95 13.16
N PRO A 219 3.67 -10.84 13.01
CA PRO A 219 4.23 -9.52 13.20
C PRO A 219 4.53 -9.27 14.69
N GLU A 220 5.68 -8.67 14.95
CA GLU A 220 6.09 -8.20 16.27
C GLU A 220 6.07 -6.68 16.32
N TYR A 221 5.41 -6.12 17.32
CA TYR A 221 5.36 -4.67 17.53
C TYR A 221 6.09 -4.30 18.82
N ARG A 222 7.16 -3.54 18.68
CA ARG A 222 7.85 -2.93 19.83
C ARG A 222 6.98 -1.80 20.37
N LEU A 223 6.57 -1.92 21.63
CA LEU A 223 5.71 -0.92 22.26
C LEU A 223 6.38 0.45 22.35
N VAL A 224 7.71 0.50 22.45
CA VAL A 224 8.44 1.77 22.44
C VAL A 224 8.24 2.54 21.12
N ASP A 225 8.07 1.83 20.00
CA ASP A 225 7.88 2.45 18.68
C ASP A 225 6.39 2.77 18.41
N LEU A 226 5.48 2.00 18.99
CA LEU A 226 4.03 2.22 18.88
C LEU A 226 3.52 3.38 19.74
N LEU A 227 4.09 3.56 20.94
CA LEU A 227 3.58 4.52 21.92
C LEU A 227 4.10 5.93 21.61
N ASN A 228 3.21 6.93 21.61
CA ASN A 228 3.63 8.32 21.44
C ASN A 228 4.43 8.86 22.64
N ALA A 229 5.19 9.94 22.42
CA ALA A 229 6.08 10.53 23.42
C ALA A 229 5.38 10.93 24.73
N GLU A 230 4.13 11.41 24.66
CA GLU A 230 3.36 11.80 25.85
C GLU A 230 2.95 10.59 26.71
N VAL A 231 2.63 9.47 26.05
CA VAL A 231 2.36 8.20 26.72
C VAL A 231 3.65 7.62 27.30
N GLN A 232 4.75 7.60 26.55
CA GLN A 232 6.04 7.06 27.00
C GLN A 232 6.52 7.70 28.31
N LYS A 233 6.30 9.00 28.53
CA LYS A 233 6.64 9.70 29.79
C LYS A 233 5.94 9.14 31.04
N LYS A 234 4.80 8.47 30.85
CA LYS A 234 3.93 7.94 31.92
C LYS A 234 4.10 6.43 32.14
N VAL A 235 4.85 5.77 31.26
CA VAL A 235 5.11 4.33 31.30
C VAL A 235 6.34 4.03 32.16
N LEU A 236 6.23 2.96 32.93
CA LEU A 236 7.31 2.30 33.64
C LEU A 236 7.65 1.00 32.91
N CYS A 237 8.93 0.64 32.91
CA CYS A 237 9.44 -0.60 32.36
C CYS A 237 10.20 -1.39 33.44
N TYR A 238 10.19 -2.71 33.30
CA TYR A 238 10.94 -3.64 34.14
C TYR A 238 11.16 -4.95 33.38
N GLY A 239 12.15 -5.73 33.81
CA GLY A 239 12.56 -6.96 33.14
C GLY A 239 14.08 -7.03 32.96
N PRO A 240 14.57 -8.01 32.19
CA PRO A 240 16.00 -8.26 32.00
C PRO A 240 16.78 -7.04 31.51
N THR A 241 16.18 -6.24 30.62
CA THR A 241 16.85 -5.05 30.06
C THR A 241 17.04 -3.96 31.12
N VAL A 242 16.02 -3.72 31.93
CA VAL A 242 16.10 -2.76 33.05
C VAL A 242 17.08 -3.24 34.11
N ASP A 243 17.10 -4.54 34.37
CA ASP A 243 18.02 -5.17 35.31
C ASP A 243 19.48 -5.06 34.86
N GLY A 244 19.75 -5.17 33.55
CA GLY A 244 21.05 -4.89 32.94
C GLY A 244 21.43 -3.42 33.10
N ILE A 245 20.53 -2.49 32.76
CA ILE A 245 20.77 -1.04 32.92
C ILE A 245 21.10 -0.68 34.38
N LEU A 246 20.36 -1.21 35.34
CA LEU A 246 20.58 -0.96 36.77
C LEU A 246 21.91 -1.56 37.28
N ARG A 247 22.41 -2.62 36.64
CA ARG A 247 23.68 -3.25 36.98
C ARG A 247 24.86 -2.49 36.40
N ASP A 248 24.77 -2.15 35.11
CA ASP A 248 25.91 -1.66 34.35
C ASP A 248 26.03 -0.13 34.39
N ARG A 249 24.92 0.58 34.67
CA ARG A 249 24.82 2.05 34.60
C ARG A 249 24.13 2.69 35.81
N ASP A 250 24.24 2.08 37.00
CA ASP A 250 23.58 2.58 38.23
C ASP A 250 23.86 4.08 38.49
N GLY A 251 25.11 4.54 38.33
CA GLY A 251 25.47 5.94 38.53
C GLY A 251 24.72 6.92 37.61
N GLU A 252 24.67 6.60 36.32
CA GLU A 252 23.95 7.39 35.30
C GLU A 252 22.44 7.39 35.55
N VAL A 253 21.87 6.24 35.89
CA VAL A 253 20.44 6.09 36.20
C VAL A 253 20.07 6.91 37.43
N ARG A 254 20.86 6.82 38.51
CA ARG A 254 20.62 7.60 39.74
C ARG A 254 20.70 9.10 39.47
N SER A 255 21.67 9.54 38.67
CA SER A 255 21.80 10.94 38.25
C SER A 255 20.59 11.40 37.44
N ALA A 256 20.14 10.60 36.47
CA ALA A 256 18.97 10.89 35.66
C ALA A 256 17.68 10.97 36.48
N LEU A 257 17.49 10.04 37.43
CA LEU A 257 16.34 10.04 38.33
C LEU A 257 16.31 11.30 39.22
N ARG A 258 17.46 11.69 39.81
CA ARG A 258 17.56 12.93 40.61
C ARG A 258 17.27 14.17 39.78
N SER A 259 17.85 14.24 38.58
CA SER A 259 17.64 15.36 37.65
C SER A 259 16.17 15.50 37.22
N ALA A 260 15.43 14.38 37.17
CA ALA A 260 14.00 14.36 36.89
C ALA A 260 13.11 14.58 38.13
N GLY A 261 13.70 14.82 39.32
CA GLY A 261 12.96 14.98 40.58
C GLY A 261 12.29 13.70 41.08
N LEU A 262 12.80 12.52 40.69
CA LEU A 262 12.21 11.21 40.99
C LEU A 262 12.93 10.50 42.14
N SER A 263 12.17 9.75 42.95
CA SER A 263 12.71 8.99 44.07
C SER A 263 13.61 7.84 43.61
N VAL A 264 14.93 8.02 43.75
CA VAL A 264 15.92 6.99 43.39
C VAL A 264 15.65 5.66 44.10
N SER A 265 15.39 5.71 45.41
CA SER A 265 15.18 4.51 46.21
C SER A 265 13.96 3.72 45.76
N TYR A 266 12.88 4.39 45.38
CA TYR A 266 11.65 3.73 44.91
C TYR A 266 11.90 2.93 43.63
N TYR A 267 12.52 3.56 42.62
CA TYR A 267 12.72 2.96 41.30
C TYR A 267 13.81 1.87 41.31
N VAL A 268 14.96 2.13 41.96
CA VAL A 268 16.08 1.18 42.00
C VAL A 268 15.75 -0.05 42.83
N ARG A 269 15.16 0.10 44.04
CA ARG A 269 14.77 -1.06 44.86
C ARG A 269 13.62 -1.84 44.22
N GLY A 270 12.68 -1.13 43.58
CA GLY A 270 11.58 -1.75 42.85
C GLY A 270 11.98 -2.41 41.54
N ARG A 271 13.23 -2.24 41.08
CA ARG A 271 13.74 -2.68 39.76
C ARG A 271 12.82 -2.25 38.60
N LYS A 272 12.29 -1.03 38.70
CA LYS A 272 11.41 -0.41 37.71
C LYS A 272 11.98 0.94 37.33
N LEU A 273 11.99 1.27 36.05
CA LEU A 273 12.43 2.58 35.57
C LEU A 273 11.35 3.26 34.74
N PRO A 274 11.22 4.60 34.76
CA PRO A 274 10.47 5.30 33.74
C PRO A 274 11.02 4.96 32.36
N LEU A 275 10.14 4.67 31.40
CA LEU A 275 10.53 4.26 30.05
C LEU A 275 11.45 5.31 29.41
N SER A 276 11.15 6.60 29.57
CA SER A 276 11.97 7.71 29.06
C SER A 276 13.40 7.76 29.62
N ILE A 277 13.64 7.23 30.82
CA ILE A 277 14.98 7.13 31.39
C ILE A 277 15.68 5.90 30.83
N ALA A 278 15.00 4.75 30.80
CA ALA A 278 15.57 3.51 30.28
C ALA A 278 15.98 3.65 28.80
N THR A 279 15.11 4.22 27.95
CA THR A 279 15.42 4.48 26.53
C THR A 279 16.64 5.40 26.37
N ARG A 280 16.71 6.48 27.17
CA ARG A 280 17.85 7.41 27.15
C ARG A 280 19.18 6.73 27.48
N GLN A 281 19.18 5.73 28.37
CA GLN A 281 20.40 4.99 28.70
C GLN A 281 20.80 4.01 27.60
N GLN A 282 19.86 3.51 26.80
CA GLN A 282 20.18 2.61 25.67
C GLN A 282 20.62 3.37 24.41
N GLY A 283 20.26 4.65 24.26
CA GLY A 283 20.55 5.44 23.08
C GLY A 283 19.41 5.40 22.06
N THR A 284 19.74 5.58 20.78
CA THR A 284 18.74 5.78 19.71
C THR A 284 17.85 4.56 19.47
N ASP A 285 18.33 3.34 19.77
CA ASP A 285 17.60 2.08 19.56
C ASP A 285 17.42 1.29 20.87
N ALA A 286 16.41 1.64 21.66
CA ALA A 286 16.12 1.01 22.94
C ALA A 286 15.69 -0.45 22.79
N ASN A 287 16.64 -1.38 22.93
CA ASN A 287 16.47 -2.81 22.63
C ASN A 287 15.82 -3.59 23.78
N PHE A 288 14.53 -3.36 24.02
CA PHE A 288 13.73 -4.19 24.93
C PHE A 288 13.36 -5.52 24.29
N THR A 289 13.32 -6.59 25.08
CA THR A 289 12.97 -7.95 24.64
C THR A 289 11.51 -8.28 24.95
N SER A 290 11.03 -9.43 24.47
CA SER A 290 9.69 -9.93 24.81
C SER A 290 9.49 -10.27 26.30
N GLU A 291 10.58 -10.43 27.06
CA GLU A 291 10.53 -10.68 28.51
C GLU A 291 10.39 -9.39 29.33
N ASP A 292 10.74 -8.24 28.76
CA ASP A 292 10.50 -6.95 29.37
C ASP A 292 9.00 -6.62 29.37
N ARG A 293 8.56 -5.89 30.39
CA ARG A 293 7.16 -5.52 30.57
C ARG A 293 7.01 -4.03 30.82
N PHE A 294 5.97 -3.46 30.21
CA PHE A 294 5.58 -2.07 30.35
C PHE A 294 4.28 -1.95 31.13
N THR A 295 4.21 -0.98 32.04
CA THR A 295 3.03 -0.68 32.85
C THR A 295 2.88 0.83 33.02
N PHE A 296 1.68 1.32 33.32
CA PHE A 296 1.49 2.71 33.72
C PHE A 296 1.82 2.91 35.20
N ARG A 297 2.20 4.14 35.56
CA ARG A 297 2.30 4.53 36.97
C ARG A 297 0.98 4.23 37.70
N CYS A 298 1.10 3.58 38.86
CA CYS A 298 -0.04 3.19 39.71
C CYS A 298 -1.00 2.16 39.08
N SER A 299 -0.54 1.38 38.08
CA SER A 299 -1.29 0.26 37.52
C SER A 299 -0.58 -1.07 37.78
N ASP A 300 -1.36 -2.10 38.08
CA ASP A 300 -0.87 -3.48 38.19
C ASP A 300 -0.86 -4.20 36.84
N ALA A 301 -1.62 -3.68 35.85
CA ALA A 301 -1.72 -4.27 34.52
C ALA A 301 -0.49 -3.92 33.68
N SER A 302 0.06 -4.89 32.97
CA SER A 302 1.26 -4.72 32.16
C SER A 302 1.14 -5.45 30.84
N LEU A 303 1.82 -4.96 29.81
CA LEU A 303 1.99 -5.64 28.53
C LEU A 303 3.46 -5.99 28.31
N PRO A 304 3.77 -7.04 27.54
CA PRO A 304 5.14 -7.28 27.08
C PRO A 304 5.64 -6.09 26.24
N ALA A 305 6.93 -5.78 26.32
CA ALA A 305 7.54 -4.67 25.57
C ALA A 305 7.56 -4.93 24.05
N VAL A 306 7.50 -6.21 23.66
CA VAL A 306 7.29 -6.66 22.28
C VAL A 306 5.96 -7.41 22.22
N LEU A 307 4.99 -6.86 21.48
CA LEU A 307 3.67 -7.43 21.29
C LEU A 307 3.66 -8.29 20.02
N ARG A 308 3.52 -9.61 20.19
CA ARG A 308 3.30 -10.55 19.10
C ARG A 308 1.81 -10.61 18.78
N VAL A 309 1.44 -10.56 17.50
CA VAL A 309 0.06 -10.77 17.09
C VAL A 309 -0.16 -12.25 16.75
N ASP A 310 -0.90 -12.93 17.62
CA ASP A 310 -1.42 -14.26 17.36
C ASP A 310 -2.83 -14.19 16.76
N ARG A 311 -3.44 -15.36 16.52
CA ARG A 311 -4.78 -15.46 15.93
C ARG A 311 -5.85 -14.83 16.81
N GLU A 312 -5.76 -14.99 18.13
CA GLU A 312 -6.77 -14.48 19.07
C GLU A 312 -6.69 -12.96 19.21
N LEU A 313 -5.48 -12.38 19.25
CA LEU A 313 -5.30 -10.94 19.19
C LEU A 313 -5.72 -10.38 17.83
N ALA A 314 -5.39 -11.03 16.72
CA ALA A 314 -5.85 -10.62 15.39
C ALA A 314 -7.38 -10.58 15.33
N TRP A 315 -8.05 -11.63 15.81
CA TRP A 315 -9.51 -11.68 15.92
C TRP A 315 -10.08 -10.55 16.78
N LEU A 316 -9.51 -10.29 17.97
CA LEU A 316 -9.95 -9.21 18.85
C LEU A 316 -9.80 -7.82 18.20
N LEU A 317 -8.72 -7.60 17.44
CA LEU A 317 -8.50 -6.37 16.70
C LEU A 317 -9.57 -6.19 15.60
N GLY A 318 -9.99 -7.29 14.96
CA GLY A 318 -11.09 -7.32 14.01
C GLY A 318 -12.43 -6.96 14.66
N LEU A 319 -12.72 -7.61 15.79
CA LEU A 319 -13.92 -7.34 16.59
C LEU A 319 -13.97 -5.89 17.08
N TYR A 320 -12.83 -5.30 17.44
CA TYR A 320 -12.78 -3.87 17.79
C TYR A 320 -13.17 -2.97 16.60
N VAL A 321 -12.74 -3.31 15.39
CA VAL A 321 -13.13 -2.55 14.18
C VAL A 321 -14.64 -2.65 13.94
N ALA A 322 -15.27 -3.78 14.22
CA ALA A 322 -16.72 -3.91 14.13
C ALA A 322 -17.43 -3.17 15.29
N GLU A 323 -17.17 -3.59 16.52
CA GLU A 323 -18.00 -3.31 17.71
C GLU A 323 -17.30 -2.50 18.81
N GLY A 324 -16.01 -2.20 18.62
CA GLY A 324 -15.19 -1.52 19.61
C GLY A 324 -15.37 0.00 19.67
N TYR A 325 -15.15 0.58 20.84
CA TYR A 325 -14.94 2.01 21.01
C TYR A 325 -13.84 2.26 22.04
N ARG A 326 -13.00 3.25 21.78
CA ARG A 326 -11.85 3.59 22.63
C ARG A 326 -11.95 5.00 23.18
N ARG A 327 -11.65 5.12 24.48
CA ARG A 327 -11.25 6.39 25.13
C ARG A 327 -9.78 6.34 25.51
N SER A 328 -9.25 7.45 26.00
CA SER A 328 -7.84 7.55 26.40
C SER A 328 -7.38 6.53 27.43
N LYS A 329 -8.29 5.97 28.24
CA LYS A 329 -7.97 5.04 29.35
C LYS A 329 -8.62 3.67 29.25
N GLN A 330 -9.42 3.42 28.21
CA GLN A 330 -10.19 2.18 28.11
C GLN A 330 -10.54 1.84 26.68
N VAL A 331 -10.67 0.53 26.44
CA VAL A 331 -11.26 -0.05 25.24
C VAL A 331 -12.53 -0.76 25.66
N ASN A 332 -13.64 -0.48 24.99
CA ASN A 332 -14.94 -1.11 25.21
C ASN A 332 -15.33 -1.88 23.95
N ILE A 333 -15.95 -3.04 24.13
CA ILE A 333 -16.56 -3.83 23.06
C ILE A 333 -17.98 -4.14 23.50
N ALA A 334 -18.96 -3.81 22.65
CA ALA A 334 -20.37 -4.09 22.90
C ALA A 334 -20.82 -5.22 21.98
N ASN A 335 -21.53 -6.22 22.51
CA ASN A 335 -22.11 -7.29 21.69
C ASN A 335 -23.28 -7.92 22.45
N THR A 336 -24.27 -8.41 21.72
CA THR A 336 -25.43 -9.12 22.30
C THR A 336 -25.10 -10.58 22.57
N ASP A 337 -24.19 -11.18 21.78
CA ASP A 337 -23.72 -12.55 21.97
C ASP A 337 -22.70 -12.63 23.11
N GLN A 338 -23.06 -13.39 24.14
CA GLN A 338 -22.20 -13.58 25.32
C GLN A 338 -20.94 -14.38 25.01
N SER A 339 -20.96 -15.29 24.02
CA SER A 339 -19.81 -16.11 23.64
C SER A 339 -18.69 -15.27 23.01
N ILE A 340 -19.06 -14.25 22.22
CA ILE A 340 -18.13 -13.27 21.67
C ILE A 340 -17.50 -12.44 22.80
N LEU A 341 -18.32 -12.00 23.76
CA LEU A 341 -17.82 -11.27 24.93
C LEU A 341 -16.91 -12.13 25.81
N ASP A 342 -17.21 -13.43 25.98
CA ASP A 342 -16.38 -14.40 26.70
C ASP A 342 -15.01 -14.56 26.03
N ARG A 343 -15.00 -14.76 24.70
CA ARG A 343 -13.75 -14.88 23.93
C ARG A 343 -12.93 -13.60 24.02
N ALA A 344 -13.55 -12.43 23.79
CA ALA A 344 -12.86 -11.15 23.87
C ALA A 344 -12.31 -10.85 25.27
N GLN A 345 -13.04 -11.22 26.32
CA GLN A 345 -12.56 -11.14 27.70
C GLN A 345 -11.32 -12.04 27.90
N ALA A 346 -11.37 -13.29 27.44
CA ALA A 346 -10.24 -14.21 27.55
C ALA A 346 -8.98 -13.69 26.84
N VAL A 347 -9.12 -13.06 25.66
CA VAL A 347 -7.97 -12.45 24.97
C VAL A 347 -7.36 -11.30 25.79
N PHE A 348 -8.17 -10.40 26.34
CA PHE A 348 -7.67 -9.32 27.20
C PHE A 348 -7.01 -9.85 28.48
N GLU A 349 -7.59 -10.87 29.11
CA GLU A 349 -7.02 -11.52 30.29
C GLU A 349 -5.69 -12.23 29.97
N GLY A 350 -5.60 -12.87 28.80
CA GLY A 350 -4.35 -13.44 28.27
C GLY A 350 -3.25 -12.40 28.04
N LEU A 351 -3.63 -11.16 27.70
CA LEU A 351 -2.74 -10.00 27.67
C LEU A 351 -2.41 -9.43 29.06
N GLY A 352 -2.85 -10.08 30.15
CA GLY A 352 -2.65 -9.63 31.52
C GLY A 352 -3.47 -8.39 31.90
N GLN A 353 -4.59 -8.16 31.22
CA GLN A 353 -5.45 -7.00 31.45
C GLN A 353 -6.69 -7.38 32.26
N ARG A 354 -7.16 -6.44 33.09
CA ARG A 354 -8.43 -6.59 33.80
C ARG A 354 -9.58 -6.09 32.92
N VAL A 355 -10.64 -6.86 32.87
CA VAL A 355 -11.85 -6.57 32.10
C VAL A 355 -13.04 -6.45 33.05
N TYR A 356 -13.85 -5.42 32.84
CA TYR A 356 -15.14 -5.24 33.51
C TYR A 356 -16.25 -5.68 32.57
N ARG A 357 -17.10 -6.59 33.02
CA ARG A 357 -18.21 -7.13 32.23
C ARG A 357 -19.55 -6.56 32.66
N ASN A 358 -20.34 -6.16 31.68
CA ASN A 358 -21.75 -5.80 31.79
C ASN A 358 -22.58 -6.73 30.89
N ALA A 359 -23.91 -6.66 31.02
CA ALA A 359 -24.83 -7.55 30.28
C ALA A 359 -24.67 -7.54 28.75
N GLY A 360 -24.22 -6.43 28.14
CA GLY A 360 -24.02 -6.34 26.68
C GLY A 360 -22.70 -5.70 26.26
N SER A 361 -21.71 -5.64 27.17
CA SER A 361 -20.39 -5.10 26.83
C SER A 361 -19.31 -5.52 27.80
N ILE A 362 -18.08 -5.50 27.32
CA ILE A 362 -16.88 -5.60 28.14
C ILE A 362 -16.05 -4.32 28.03
N THR A 363 -15.38 -3.96 29.12
CA THR A 363 -14.50 -2.78 29.17
C THR A 363 -13.15 -3.16 29.74
N CYS A 364 -12.11 -3.06 28.93
CA CYS A 364 -10.72 -3.13 29.37
C CYS A 364 -10.26 -1.73 29.82
N CYS A 365 -10.11 -1.53 31.12
CA CYS A 365 -9.67 -0.25 31.71
C CYS A 365 -8.14 -0.12 31.72
N SER A 366 -7.53 -0.21 30.55
CA SER A 366 -6.08 -0.11 30.38
C SER A 366 -5.70 1.04 29.46
N MET A 367 -5.00 2.04 30.02
CA MET A 367 -4.43 3.14 29.24
C MET A 367 -3.36 2.62 28.26
N LEU A 368 -2.68 1.52 28.59
CA LEU A 368 -1.65 0.93 27.72
C LEU A 368 -2.26 0.26 26.51
N VAL A 369 -3.29 -0.56 26.70
CA VAL A 369 -4.04 -1.16 25.58
C VAL A 369 -4.65 -0.08 24.70
N ALA A 370 -5.27 0.95 25.29
CA ALA A 370 -5.81 2.07 24.53
C ALA A 370 -4.73 2.82 23.72
N ALA A 371 -3.52 2.97 24.27
CA ALA A 371 -2.41 3.57 23.55
C ALA A 371 -1.84 2.66 22.45
N VAL A 372 -1.84 1.33 22.64
CA VAL A 372 -1.46 0.35 21.61
C VAL A 372 -2.41 0.40 20.43
N PHE A 373 -3.73 0.39 20.67
CA PHE A 373 -4.73 0.47 19.61
C PHE A 373 -4.63 1.79 18.82
N GLU A 374 -4.25 2.87 19.51
CA GLU A 374 -3.94 4.15 18.88
C GLU A 374 -2.66 4.10 18.04
N GLY A 375 -1.58 3.50 18.56
CA GLY A 375 -0.32 3.30 17.83
C GLY A 375 -0.47 2.42 16.59
N LEU A 376 -1.37 1.43 16.65
CA LEU A 376 -1.80 0.63 15.50
C LEU A 376 -2.71 1.39 14.52
N GLY A 377 -3.08 2.64 14.81
CA GLY A 377 -3.86 3.49 13.89
C GLY A 377 -5.35 3.14 13.79
N MET A 378 -5.91 2.38 14.74
CA MET A 378 -7.26 1.80 14.61
C MET A 378 -8.43 2.77 14.87
N GLY A 379 -8.15 4.06 15.12
CA GLY A 379 -9.16 5.07 15.41
C GLY A 379 -9.79 4.95 16.80
N LYS A 380 -10.85 5.74 17.07
CA LYS A 380 -11.53 5.80 18.38
C LYS A 380 -12.97 5.26 18.35
N GLY A 381 -13.70 5.56 17.29
CA GLY A 381 -15.12 5.21 17.13
C GLY A 381 -15.52 5.20 15.66
N ALA A 382 -16.80 4.91 15.38
CA ALA A 382 -17.31 4.49 14.07
C ALA A 382 -16.80 5.29 12.85
N SER A 383 -16.74 6.63 12.93
CA SER A 383 -16.28 7.48 11.82
C SER A 383 -14.77 7.36 11.50
N SER A 384 -13.98 6.91 12.47
CA SER A 384 -12.51 6.88 12.44
C SER A 384 -11.92 5.46 12.46
N LYS A 385 -12.75 4.42 12.61
CA LYS A 385 -12.25 3.04 12.71
C LYS A 385 -11.50 2.64 11.45
N ARG A 386 -10.35 2.02 11.62
CA ARG A 386 -9.49 1.50 10.56
C ARG A 386 -8.91 0.17 11.01
N LEU A 387 -8.55 -0.68 10.06
CA LEU A 387 -7.77 -1.88 10.33
C LEU A 387 -6.37 -1.50 10.84
N PRO A 388 -5.70 -2.36 11.61
CA PRO A 388 -4.37 -2.11 12.15
C PRO A 388 -3.36 -1.72 11.05
N ARG A 389 -2.49 -0.75 11.31
CA ARG A 389 -1.43 -0.37 10.38
C ARG A 389 -0.52 -1.58 10.11
N GLY A 390 -0.24 -1.82 8.84
CA GLY A 390 0.60 -2.94 8.40
C GLY A 390 -0.13 -4.29 8.33
N PHE A 391 -1.45 -4.35 8.59
CA PHE A 391 -2.20 -5.61 8.54
C PHE A 391 -2.08 -6.33 7.20
N LEU A 392 -1.92 -5.60 6.08
CA LEU A 392 -1.78 -6.20 4.76
C LEU A 392 -0.56 -7.13 4.65
N ALA A 393 0.50 -6.88 5.43
CA ALA A 393 1.71 -7.69 5.45
C ALA A 393 1.57 -8.95 6.32
N TRP A 394 0.48 -9.09 7.08
CA TRP A 394 0.30 -10.22 7.98
C TRP A 394 0.10 -11.52 7.19
N PRO A 395 0.59 -12.66 7.71
CA PRO A 395 0.28 -13.97 7.17
C PRO A 395 -1.23 -14.18 7.04
N TRP A 396 -1.65 -14.94 6.03
CA TRP A 396 -3.07 -15.12 5.72
C TRP A 396 -3.88 -15.66 6.90
N GLN A 397 -3.28 -16.50 7.75
CA GLN A 397 -3.96 -17.08 8.91
C GLN A 397 -4.37 -15.99 9.92
N LEU A 398 -3.57 -14.93 10.06
CA LEU A 398 -3.88 -13.80 10.94
C LEU A 398 -4.88 -12.85 10.27
N LEU A 399 -4.77 -12.66 8.95
CA LEU A 399 -5.75 -11.90 8.18
C LEU A 399 -7.13 -12.56 8.25
N ASP A 400 -7.21 -13.88 8.15
CA ASP A 400 -8.44 -14.65 8.27
C ASP A 400 -9.08 -14.47 9.65
N SER A 401 -8.30 -14.62 10.73
CA SER A 401 -8.78 -14.34 12.09
C SER A 401 -9.21 -12.88 12.30
N LEU A 402 -8.47 -11.91 11.74
CA LEU A 402 -8.82 -10.49 11.76
C LEU A 402 -10.16 -10.24 11.05
N LEU A 403 -10.37 -10.88 9.90
CA LEU A 403 -11.61 -10.76 9.14
C LEU A 403 -12.78 -11.43 9.87
N GLU A 404 -12.56 -12.62 10.44
CA GLU A 404 -13.54 -13.34 11.25
C GLU A 404 -14.10 -12.43 12.36
N GLY A 405 -13.23 -11.81 13.16
CA GLY A 405 -13.66 -10.88 14.21
C GLY A 405 -14.39 -9.66 13.68
N SER A 406 -14.02 -9.16 12.50
CA SER A 406 -14.72 -8.02 11.87
C SER A 406 -16.09 -8.38 11.30
N MET A 407 -16.30 -9.65 10.93
CA MET A 407 -17.50 -10.17 10.29
C MET A 407 -18.51 -10.73 11.29
N GLU A 408 -18.18 -10.86 12.58
CA GLU A 408 -19.14 -11.31 13.60
C GLU A 408 -20.41 -10.45 13.68
N MET A 409 -20.38 -9.22 13.15
CA MET A 409 -21.54 -8.36 12.90
C MET A 409 -22.58 -9.00 11.94
N GLU A 410 -22.15 -9.75 10.91
CA GLU A 410 -23.04 -10.28 9.86
C GLU A 410 -23.94 -11.43 10.36
N ARG A 411 -23.58 -12.11 11.46
CA ARG A 411 -24.42 -13.18 12.02
C ARG A 411 -25.55 -12.65 12.90
N SER A 412 -25.44 -11.43 13.44
CA SER A 412 -26.45 -10.87 14.34
C SER A 412 -27.49 -9.98 13.66
N ASP A 413 -27.21 -9.40 12.48
CA ASP A 413 -28.12 -8.46 11.79
C ASP A 413 -28.42 -8.86 10.34
N LEU A 414 -29.43 -9.72 10.16
CA LEU A 414 -30.17 -9.89 8.88
C LEU A 414 -31.19 -8.76 8.63
N SER A 415 -31.03 -7.61 9.30
CA SER A 415 -31.92 -6.45 9.11
C SER A 415 -31.17 -5.11 9.16
N GLY A 416 -30.62 -4.71 8.02
CA GLY A 416 -30.71 -3.30 7.59
C GLY A 416 -29.51 -2.38 7.82
N ASN A 417 -29.00 -1.87 6.69
CA ASN A 417 -28.57 -0.48 6.49
C ASN A 417 -27.25 0.08 7.07
N VAL A 418 -26.27 -0.73 7.45
CA VAL A 418 -24.90 -0.21 7.76
C VAL A 418 -23.78 -0.78 6.88
N CYS A 419 -24.12 -1.52 5.82
CA CYS A 419 -23.14 -2.13 4.89
C CYS A 419 -22.35 -1.12 4.02
N GLY A 420 -22.71 0.17 4.02
CA GLY A 420 -22.25 1.12 2.99
C GLY A 420 -20.95 1.90 3.22
N ARG A 421 -20.34 1.89 4.42
CA ARG A 421 -19.25 2.83 4.75
C ARG A 421 -17.91 2.23 5.15
N LEU A 422 -17.85 1.05 5.77
CA LEU A 422 -16.58 0.38 6.09
C LEU A 422 -16.06 -0.48 4.92
N LEU A 423 -16.96 -1.10 4.14
CA LEU A 423 -16.61 -1.94 2.98
C LEU A 423 -16.39 -1.17 1.67
N LYS A 424 -16.63 0.15 1.63
CA LYS A 424 -16.35 0.95 0.42
C LYS A 424 -14.85 1.12 0.13
N HIS A 425 -13.96 0.83 1.09
CA HIS A 425 -12.51 0.94 0.93
C HIS A 425 -11.72 -0.34 1.27
N SER A 426 -12.40 -1.44 1.60
CA SER A 426 -11.74 -2.71 1.89
C SER A 426 -12.74 -3.85 1.72
N SER A 427 -12.95 -4.27 0.47
CA SER A 427 -13.46 -5.61 0.17
C SER A 427 -12.46 -6.64 0.72
N PRO A 428 -12.92 -7.76 1.31
CA PRO A 428 -12.05 -8.80 1.90
C PRO A 428 -11.34 -9.67 0.85
N THR A 429 -11.62 -9.49 -0.44
CA THR A 429 -10.64 -9.86 -1.48
C THR A 429 -9.68 -8.70 -1.65
N ARG A 430 -8.37 -8.92 -1.47
CA ARG A 430 -7.30 -7.95 -1.80
C ARG A 430 -7.61 -7.35 -3.19
N CYS A 431 -8.25 -6.18 -3.20
CA CYS A 431 -8.81 -5.55 -4.40
C CYS A 431 -7.76 -4.64 -4.99
N PHE A 432 -6.77 -5.24 -5.66
CA PHE A 432 -5.70 -4.47 -6.28
C PHE A 432 -5.41 -5.00 -7.67
N TRP A 433 -4.98 -4.09 -8.52
CA TRP A 433 -4.63 -4.37 -9.89
C TRP A 433 -3.22 -4.92 -9.97
N LEU A 434 -3.03 -5.83 -10.91
CA LEU A 434 -1.74 -6.43 -11.20
C LEU A 434 -0.96 -5.49 -12.11
N TYR A 435 0.23 -5.07 -11.68
CA TYR A 435 1.14 -4.27 -12.49
C TYR A 435 2.23 -5.19 -13.03
N GLY A 436 2.29 -5.35 -14.36
CA GLY A 436 3.31 -6.12 -15.07
C GLY A 436 4.55 -5.30 -15.36
#